data_AF-A0A286UCJ5-F1
#
_entry.id   AF-A0A286UCJ5-F1
#
_cell.length_a   1.000
_cell.length_b   1.000
_cell.length_c   1.000
_cell.angle_alpha   90.00
_cell.angle_beta   90.00
_cell.angle_gamma   90.00
#
_symmetry.space_group_name_H-M   'P 1'
#
loop_
_entity.id
_entity.type
_entity.pdbx_description
1 polymer ?
#
loop_
_entity_poly.entity_id
_entity_poly.type
_entity_poly.pdbx_seq_one_letter_code
_entity_poly.pdbx_strand_id
1 'polypeptide(L)'
;MSGNPGSAPPPVPPPVPPPGPPPGLPPVPPPGPQQNPQIYVKEISINKPSIFTGATNRARKWLADVRAYLMLNQAVYNSDEKRILFALSYMRSTDYNSGLSEAEKWADLWMEQHWNNLGLWADFEQAFKDRFITSDEAGEAI
;
A
#
# COMPACT_ATOMS: atom_id res chain seq x y z
N MET A 1 -78.81 15.79 -77.96
CA MET A 1 -77.39 15.47 -77.71
C MET A 1 -76.68 16.82 -77.58
N SER A 2 -76.64 17.42 -76.38
CA SER A 2 -75.66 17.25 -75.28
C SER A 2 -74.25 17.73 -75.63
N GLY A 3 -73.78 18.75 -74.90
CA GLY A 3 -72.39 19.21 -74.83
C GLY A 3 -72.25 20.39 -73.87
N ASN A 4 -72.14 20.11 -72.57
CA ASN A 4 -71.88 21.10 -71.50
C ASN A 4 -70.34 21.31 -71.36
N PRO A 5 -69.84 22.52 -71.03
CA PRO A 5 -68.39 22.80 -70.99
C PRO A 5 -67.73 22.16 -69.76
N GLY A 6 -66.57 21.53 -69.97
CA GLY A 6 -65.77 20.89 -68.92
C GLY A 6 -65.24 21.90 -67.90
N SER A 7 -65.44 21.60 -66.61
CA SER A 7 -64.90 22.35 -65.47
C SER A 7 -63.42 22.02 -65.27
N ALA A 8 -62.58 23.04 -65.10
CA ALA A 8 -61.16 22.88 -64.77
C ALA A 8 -60.97 22.36 -63.33
N PRO A 9 -59.92 21.55 -63.06
CA PRO A 9 -59.63 21.05 -61.72
C PRO A 9 -59.14 22.17 -60.78
N PRO A 10 -59.38 22.05 -59.46
CA PRO A 10 -58.94 23.04 -58.48
C PRO A 10 -57.41 23.06 -58.31
N PRO A 11 -56.84 24.20 -57.87
CA PRO A 11 -55.40 24.32 -57.65
C PRO A 11 -54.93 23.47 -56.46
N VAL A 12 -53.73 22.91 -56.58
CA VAL A 12 -53.07 22.10 -55.54
C VAL A 12 -52.56 23.03 -54.42
N PRO A 13 -52.72 22.69 -53.13
CA PRO A 13 -52.16 23.48 -52.04
C PRO A 13 -50.62 23.49 -52.08
N PRO A 14 -49.98 24.56 -51.56
CA PRO A 14 -48.53 24.67 -51.55
C PRO A 14 -47.86 23.63 -50.64
N PRO A 15 -46.57 23.30 -50.86
CA PRO A 15 -45.84 22.34 -50.04
C PRO A 15 -45.65 22.86 -48.61
N VAL A 16 -45.76 21.95 -47.64
CA VAL A 16 -45.47 22.25 -46.23
C VAL A 16 -43.95 22.39 -46.05
N PRO A 17 -43.45 23.43 -45.36
CA PRO A 17 -42.01 23.56 -45.09
C PRO A 17 -41.50 22.43 -44.20
N PRO A 18 -40.22 22.03 -44.34
CA PRO A 18 -39.64 20.95 -43.54
C PRO A 18 -39.56 21.32 -42.05
N PRO A 19 -39.59 20.33 -41.14
CA PRO A 19 -39.38 20.57 -39.71
C PRO A 19 -38.01 21.19 -39.46
N GLY A 20 -37.94 22.17 -38.55
CA GLY A 20 -36.67 22.73 -38.10
C GLY A 20 -35.78 21.69 -37.39
N PRO A 21 -34.46 21.94 -37.27
CA PRO A 21 -33.57 21.04 -36.56
C PRO A 21 -33.97 20.91 -35.08
N PRO A 22 -33.77 19.73 -34.46
CA PRO A 22 -34.04 19.55 -33.05
C PRO A 22 -33.18 20.49 -32.19
N PRO A 23 -33.67 20.91 -31.01
CA PRO A 23 -32.87 21.70 -30.08
C PRO A 23 -31.55 20.98 -29.75
N GLY A 24 -30.44 21.71 -29.81
CA GLY A 24 -29.13 21.17 -29.45
C GLY A 24 -29.14 20.64 -28.01
N LEU A 25 -28.55 19.46 -27.81
CA LEU A 25 -28.39 18.89 -26.48
C LEU A 25 -27.56 19.85 -25.59
N PRO A 26 -27.87 19.96 -24.29
CA PRO A 26 -27.07 20.77 -23.38
C PRO A 26 -25.62 20.25 -23.32
N PRO A 27 -24.65 21.12 -23.02
CA PRO A 27 -23.25 20.70 -22.88
C PRO A 27 -23.11 19.64 -21.78
N VAL A 28 -22.39 18.56 -22.08
CA VAL A 28 -22.03 17.56 -21.07
C VAL A 28 -21.12 18.23 -20.03
N PRO A 29 -21.37 18.09 -18.72
CA PRO A 29 -20.47 18.63 -17.70
C PRO A 29 -19.08 17.99 -17.81
N PRO A 30 -18.01 18.73 -17.51
CA PRO A 30 -16.65 18.20 -17.57
C PRO A 30 -16.49 17.00 -16.62
N PRO A 31 -15.65 16.00 -16.95
CA PRO A 31 -15.33 14.93 -16.04
C PRO A 31 -14.85 15.51 -14.71
N GLY A 32 -15.48 15.13 -13.61
CA GLY A 32 -14.99 15.44 -12.27
C GLY A 32 -13.57 14.91 -12.06
N PRO A 33 -12.83 15.38 -11.05
CA PRO A 33 -11.49 14.89 -10.76
C PRO A 33 -11.50 13.35 -10.69
N GLN A 34 -10.73 12.71 -11.56
CA GLN A 34 -10.50 11.28 -11.52
C GLN A 34 -9.92 10.95 -10.15
N GLN A 35 -10.73 10.35 -9.28
CA GLN A 35 -10.22 9.70 -8.08
C GLN A 35 -9.36 8.55 -8.57
N ASN A 36 -8.04 8.71 -8.55
CA ASN A 36 -7.13 7.57 -8.64
C ASN A 36 -7.56 6.60 -7.54
N PRO A 37 -8.01 5.36 -7.85
CA PRO A 37 -8.28 4.39 -6.81
C PRO A 37 -6.95 4.11 -6.12
N GLN A 38 -6.74 4.74 -4.97
CA GLN A 38 -5.67 4.37 -4.06
C GLN A 38 -5.99 2.94 -3.65
N ILE A 39 -5.26 1.96 -4.21
CA ILE A 39 -5.37 0.56 -3.83
C ILE A 39 -4.87 0.48 -2.39
N TYR A 40 -5.78 0.57 -1.42
CA TYR A 40 -5.48 0.37 -0.02
C TYR A 40 -5.20 -1.12 0.20
N VAL A 41 -3.92 -1.48 0.25
CA VAL A 41 -3.50 -2.82 0.65
C VAL A 41 -3.65 -2.92 2.17
N LYS A 42 -4.54 -3.80 2.64
CA LYS A 42 -4.80 -4.00 4.07
C LYS A 42 -3.75 -4.95 4.68
N GLU A 43 -3.19 -4.54 5.82
CA GLU A 43 -2.31 -5.38 6.64
C GLU A 43 -3.10 -6.51 7.32
N ILE A 44 -2.58 -7.73 7.23
CA ILE A 44 -3.06 -8.94 7.88
C ILE A 44 -2.38 -9.05 9.25
N SER A 45 -3.15 -8.82 10.31
CA SER A 45 -2.68 -8.85 11.70
C SER A 45 -2.76 -10.24 12.35
N ILE A 46 -2.03 -11.22 11.81
CA ILE A 46 -1.92 -12.58 12.38
C ILE A 46 -0.47 -12.81 12.83
N ASN A 47 -0.27 -13.41 14.00
CA ASN A 47 1.05 -13.75 14.55
C ASN A 47 2.02 -12.57 14.57
N LYS A 48 1.58 -11.41 15.09
CA LYS A 48 2.47 -10.26 15.28
C LYS A 48 3.66 -10.64 16.15
N PRO A 49 4.89 -10.19 15.80
CA PRO A 49 6.05 -10.41 16.64
C PRO A 49 5.82 -9.87 18.06
N SER A 50 6.44 -10.51 19.04
CA SER A 50 6.49 -9.95 20.40
C SER A 50 7.50 -8.80 20.46
N ILE A 51 7.43 -7.98 21.51
CA ILE A 51 8.50 -7.02 21.80
C ILE A 51 9.80 -7.77 22.09
N PHE A 52 10.89 -7.30 21.50
CA PHE A 52 12.22 -7.82 21.72
C PHE A 52 13.06 -6.84 22.53
N THR A 53 13.57 -7.33 23.66
CA THR A 53 14.37 -6.55 24.62
C THR A 53 15.87 -6.88 24.53
N GLY A 54 16.29 -7.75 23.60
CA GLY A 54 17.71 -8.10 23.40
C GLY A 54 18.12 -9.47 23.93
N ALA A 55 17.18 -10.29 24.41
CA ALA A 55 17.48 -11.62 24.94
C ALA A 55 17.96 -12.59 23.84
N THR A 56 19.23 -13.00 23.90
CA THR A 56 19.89 -13.87 22.89
C THR A 56 19.17 -15.20 22.69
N ASN A 57 18.70 -15.83 23.76
CA ASN A 57 17.93 -17.08 23.72
C ASN A 57 16.57 -16.97 23.00
N ARG A 58 16.06 -15.75 22.78
CA ARG A 58 14.81 -15.48 22.03
C ARG A 58 15.05 -14.85 20.67
N ALA A 59 16.26 -14.35 20.39
CA ALA A 59 16.58 -13.61 19.18
C ALA A 59 16.26 -14.37 17.89
N ARG A 60 16.64 -15.66 17.82
CA ARG A 60 16.36 -16.52 16.65
C ARG A 60 14.86 -16.69 16.39
N LYS A 61 14.09 -16.96 17.44
CA LYS A 61 12.63 -17.12 17.35
C LYS A 61 11.96 -15.81 16.97
N TRP A 62 12.37 -14.71 17.58
CA TRP A 62 11.83 -13.39 17.28
C TRP A 62 12.06 -12.99 15.82
N LEU A 63 13.28 -13.17 15.30
CA LEU A 63 13.59 -12.87 13.90
C LEU A 63 12.75 -13.74 12.94
N ALA A 64 12.51 -15.00 13.27
CA ALA A 64 11.62 -15.87 12.49
C ALA A 64 10.17 -15.35 12.46
N ASP A 65 9.66 -14.84 13.59
CA ASP A 65 8.32 -14.26 13.68
C ASP A 65 8.21 -12.97 12.84
N VAL A 66 9.22 -12.11 12.89
CA VAL A 66 9.31 -10.90 12.05
C VAL A 66 9.28 -11.29 10.56
N ARG A 67 10.11 -12.25 10.14
CA ARG A 67 10.13 -12.74 8.76
C ARG A 67 8.77 -13.27 8.31
N ALA A 68 8.14 -14.11 9.12
CA ALA A 68 6.82 -14.66 8.81
C ALA A 68 5.77 -13.56 8.64
N TYR A 69 5.79 -12.55 9.51
CA TYR A 69 4.89 -11.41 9.43
C TYR A 69 5.09 -10.59 8.15
N LEU A 70 6.35 -10.30 7.80
CA LEU A 70 6.71 -9.55 6.60
C LEU A 70 6.36 -10.31 5.32
N MET A 71 6.54 -11.63 5.30
CA MET A 71 6.14 -12.48 4.16
C MET A 71 4.63 -12.46 3.94
N LEU A 72 3.85 -12.54 5.03
CA LEU A 72 2.39 -12.46 4.98
C LEU A 72 1.91 -11.08 4.50
N ASN A 73 2.63 -10.02 4.88
CA ASN A 73 2.29 -8.63 4.62
C ASN A 73 3.17 -7.99 3.53
N GLN A 74 3.70 -8.78 2.61
CA GLN A 74 4.67 -8.30 1.60
C GLN A 74 4.15 -7.16 0.72
N ALA A 75 2.84 -7.10 0.48
CA ALA A 75 2.22 -6.04 -0.29
C ALA A 75 2.15 -4.70 0.48
N VAL A 76 2.22 -4.74 1.81
CA VAL A 76 2.31 -3.57 2.69
C VAL A 76 3.77 -3.19 2.93
N TYR A 77 4.60 -4.16 3.34
CA TYR A 77 6.05 -4.02 3.56
C TYR A 77 6.84 -4.41 2.32
N ASN A 78 6.57 -3.69 1.24
CA ASN A 78 7.07 -3.96 -0.11
C ASN A 78 8.44 -3.35 -0.43
N SER A 79 9.09 -2.71 0.55
CA SER A 79 10.46 -2.21 0.44
C SER A 79 11.28 -2.64 1.64
N ASP A 80 12.60 -2.70 1.47
CA ASP A 80 13.53 -3.03 2.56
C ASP A 80 13.43 -2.02 3.71
N GLU A 81 13.35 -0.74 3.40
CA GLU A 81 13.14 0.33 4.40
C GLU A 81 11.92 0.06 5.30
N LYS A 82 10.76 -0.28 4.71
CA LYS A 82 9.54 -0.59 5.48
C LYS A 82 9.70 -1.82 6.35
N ARG A 83 10.42 -2.83 5.87
CA ARG A 83 10.70 -4.07 6.62
C ARG A 83 11.61 -3.78 7.81
N ILE A 84 12.65 -2.98 7.61
CA ILE A 84 13.59 -2.55 8.65
C ILE A 84 12.88 -1.72 9.71
N LEU A 85 12.11 -0.69 9.30
CA LEU A 85 11.32 0.13 10.22
C LEU A 85 10.32 -0.71 11.04
N PHE A 86 9.68 -1.69 10.40
CA PHE A 86 8.81 -2.63 11.09
C PHE A 86 9.58 -3.39 12.16
N ALA A 87 10.71 -4.02 11.84
CA ALA A 87 11.51 -4.78 12.81
C ALA A 87 11.97 -3.89 13.99
N LEU A 88 12.50 -2.71 13.70
CA LEU A 88 12.96 -1.73 14.70
C LEU A 88 11.82 -1.31 15.64
N SER A 89 10.60 -1.14 15.15
CA SER A 89 9.45 -0.75 15.99
C SER A 89 9.09 -1.76 17.11
N TYR A 90 9.54 -3.02 16.99
CA TYR A 90 9.37 -4.06 18.01
C TYR A 90 10.60 -4.23 18.90
N MET A 91 11.71 -3.53 18.62
CA MET A 91 12.92 -3.54 19.43
C MET A 91 12.87 -2.42 20.47
N ARG A 92 12.22 -2.68 21.61
CA ARG A 92 11.93 -1.67 22.63
C ARG A 92 11.91 -2.24 24.03
N SER A 93 12.07 -1.38 25.02
CA SER A 93 11.92 -1.72 26.43
C SER A 93 10.47 -2.02 26.77
N THR A 94 10.28 -2.92 27.73
CA THR A 94 8.96 -3.22 28.31
C THR A 94 8.73 -2.52 29.64
N ASP A 95 9.81 -2.06 30.30
CA ASP A 95 9.77 -1.31 31.54
C ASP A 95 10.59 -0.03 31.39
N TYR A 96 9.92 1.12 31.43
CA TYR A 96 10.54 2.44 31.28
C TYR A 96 11.34 2.87 32.51
N ASN A 97 11.12 2.26 33.68
CA ASN A 97 11.84 2.61 34.92
C ASN A 97 13.22 1.96 34.99
N SER A 98 13.46 0.90 34.23
CA SER A 98 14.70 0.13 34.21
C SER A 98 15.73 0.63 33.18
N GLY A 99 15.40 1.70 32.44
CA GLY A 99 16.20 2.22 31.34
C GLY A 99 16.05 1.41 30.05
N LEU A 100 16.78 1.83 29.01
CA LEU A 100 16.68 1.22 27.68
C LEU A 100 17.24 -0.21 27.67
N SER A 101 16.49 -1.11 27.05
CA SER A 101 16.89 -2.48 26.75
C SER A 101 18.03 -2.51 25.72
N GLU A 102 18.79 -3.61 25.67
CA GLU A 102 19.88 -3.77 24.70
C GLU A 102 19.38 -3.72 23.24
N ALA A 103 18.18 -4.23 22.99
CA ALA A 103 17.56 -4.13 21.67
C ALA A 103 17.20 -2.69 21.30
N GLU A 104 16.65 -1.91 22.25
CA GLU A 104 16.28 -0.51 21.99
C GLU A 104 17.53 0.36 21.75
N LYS A 105 18.57 0.22 22.57
CA LYS A 105 19.85 0.91 22.35
C LYS A 105 20.42 0.60 20.97
N TRP A 106 20.37 -0.66 20.55
CA TRP A 106 20.87 -1.05 19.23
C TRP A 106 19.98 -0.53 18.10
N ALA A 107 18.66 -0.47 18.28
CA ALA A 107 17.74 0.12 17.33
C ALA A 107 17.98 1.63 17.15
N ASP A 108 18.21 2.36 18.24
CA ASP A 108 18.58 3.78 18.21
C ASP A 108 19.90 3.99 17.46
N LEU A 109 20.93 3.19 17.78
CA LEU A 109 22.22 3.22 17.08
C LEU A 109 22.09 2.91 15.59
N TRP A 110 21.24 1.94 15.22
CA TRP A 110 20.97 1.63 13.83
C TRP A 110 20.38 2.84 13.10
N MET A 111 19.36 3.49 13.71
CA MET A 111 18.72 4.67 13.17
C MET A 111 19.69 5.85 13.04
N GLU A 112 20.57 6.08 14.01
CA GLU A 112 21.59 7.13 13.96
C GLU A 112 22.59 6.91 12.81
N GLN A 113 23.03 5.67 12.61
CA GLN A 113 24.00 5.31 11.57
C GLN A 113 23.40 5.33 10.17
N HIS A 114 22.10 5.09 10.05
CA HIS A 114 21.43 4.84 8.77
C HIS A 114 20.27 5.80 8.50
N TRP A 115 20.24 6.97 9.15
CA TRP A 115 19.10 7.89 9.16
C TRP A 115 18.63 8.34 7.77
N ASN A 116 19.54 8.43 6.79
CA ASN A 116 19.26 8.83 5.42
C ASN A 116 19.11 7.64 4.44
N ASN A 117 19.48 6.43 4.86
CA ASN A 117 19.33 5.20 4.11
C ASN A 117 19.48 3.99 5.03
N LEU A 118 18.36 3.33 5.34
CA LEU A 118 18.32 2.15 6.22
C LEU A 118 19.03 0.91 5.66
N GLY A 119 19.44 0.92 4.39
CA GLY A 119 20.14 -0.18 3.74
C GLY A 119 19.19 -1.30 3.28
N LEU A 120 19.77 -2.46 2.99
CA LEU A 120 19.02 -3.63 2.55
C LEU A 120 18.55 -4.44 3.75
N TRP A 121 17.39 -5.11 3.62
CA TRP A 121 16.87 -6.00 4.65
C TRP A 121 17.87 -7.12 5.00
N ALA A 122 18.60 -7.63 4.00
CA ALA A 122 19.60 -8.66 4.20
C ALA A 122 20.75 -8.20 5.11
N ASP A 123 21.22 -6.96 4.96
CA ASP A 123 22.29 -6.38 5.77
C ASP A 123 21.83 -6.16 7.22
N PHE A 124 20.60 -5.65 7.39
CA PHE A 124 19.95 -5.54 8.70
C PHE A 124 19.83 -6.90 9.40
N GLU A 125 19.35 -7.92 8.69
CA GLU A 125 19.23 -9.27 9.26
C GLU A 125 20.59 -9.85 9.67
N GLN A 126 21.64 -9.58 8.90
CA GLN A 126 22.98 -10.04 9.22
C GLN A 126 23.49 -9.33 10.48
N ALA A 127 23.41 -7.99 10.53
CA ALA A 127 23.82 -7.22 11.69
C ALA A 127 23.04 -7.60 12.96
N PHE A 128 21.73 -7.88 12.84
CA PHE A 128 20.93 -8.39 13.94
C PHE A 128 21.44 -9.75 14.44
N LYS A 129 21.73 -10.68 13.52
CA LYS A 129 22.27 -12.01 13.88
C LYS A 129 23.61 -11.85 14.59
N ASP A 130 24.51 -11.05 14.03
CA ASP A 130 25.84 -10.83 14.61
C ASP A 130 25.75 -10.24 16.02
N ARG A 131 24.76 -9.36 16.27
CA ARG A 131 24.57 -8.74 17.58
C ARG A 131 23.90 -9.64 18.62
N PHE A 132 22.84 -10.36 18.23
CA PHE A 132 21.92 -11.00 19.19
C PHE A 132 21.85 -12.52 19.08
N ILE A 133 22.38 -13.11 18.02
CA ILE A 133 22.47 -14.55 17.86
C ILE A 133 23.94 -14.90 17.95
N THR A 134 24.40 -15.18 19.18
CA THR A 134 25.71 -15.76 19.37
C THR A 134 25.84 -16.98 18.47
N SER A 135 26.85 -16.98 17.59
CA SER A 135 27.37 -18.27 17.11
C SER A 135 27.76 -18.99 18.38
N ASP A 136 27.14 -20.14 18.65
CA ASP A 136 27.47 -21.03 19.76
C ASP A 136 28.97 -20.88 20.04
N GLU A 137 29.34 -20.21 21.14
CA GLU A 137 30.70 -20.33 21.63
C GLU A 137 30.83 -21.83 21.88
N ALA A 138 31.83 -22.39 21.20
CA ALA A 138 32.18 -23.79 21.19
C ALA A 138 31.85 -24.40 22.55
N GLY A 139 31.20 -25.56 22.52
CA GLY A 139 31.05 -26.37 23.73
C GLY A 139 32.35 -26.31 24.51
N GLU A 140 32.27 -25.72 25.70
CA GLU A 140 33.28 -25.82 26.75
C GLU A 140 33.39 -27.31 27.06
N ALA A 141 34.17 -27.99 26.23
CA ALA A 141 34.79 -29.25 26.52
C ALA A 141 36.00 -28.91 27.36
N ILE A 142 35.86 -29.04 28.69
CA ILE A 142 36.74 -29.82 29.58
C ILE A 142 36.09 -29.97 30.97
#